data_AF-A0A0Q5M0S6-F1
#
_entry.id   AF-A0A0Q5M0S6-F1
#
_cell.length_a   1.000
_cell.length_b   1.000
_cell.length_c   1.000
_cell.angle_alpha   90.00
_cell.angle_beta   90.00
_cell.angle_gamma   90.00
#
_symmetry.space_group_name_H-M   'P 1'
#
loop_
_entity.id
_entity.type
_entity.pdbx_description
1 polymer ?
#
loop_
_entity_poly.entity_id
_entity_poly.type
_entity_poly.pdbx_seq_one_letter_code
_entity_poly.pdbx_strand_id
1 'polypeptide(L)' 'MRGVTVSISGSASLRVSSPSSVRPGEAVRASLHGGDPARDTLLVVRWFPPDGREYLWQVSF' A
#
# COMPACT_ATOMS: atom_id res chain seq x y z
N MET A 1 1.96 -1.93 15.35
CA MET A 1 2.67 -1.81 14.05
C MET A 1 3.24 -0.41 13.93
N ARG A 2 4.36 -0.20 13.25
CA ARG A 2 4.91 1.14 12.96
C ARG A 2 5.30 1.20 11.49
N GLY A 3 5.00 2.33 10.84
CA GLY A 3 5.38 2.58 9.44
C GLY A 3 4.28 2.29 8.42
N VAL A 4 4.64 2.01 7.17
CA VAL A 4 3.69 1.95 6.04
C VAL A 4 3.47 0.51 5.60
N THR A 5 2.21 0.16 5.37
CA THR A 5 1.82 -1.12 4.77
C THR A 5 0.99 -0.88 3.52
N VAL A 6 1.15 -1.76 2.55
CA VAL A 6 0.41 -1.74 1.29
C VAL A 6 -0.22 -3.12 1.11
N SER A 7 -1.51 -3.14 0.79
CA SER A 7 -2.29 -4.36 0.60
C SER A 7 -3.27 -4.17 -0.55
N ILE A 8 -3.78 -5.27 -1.09
CA ILE A 8 -4.77 -5.24 -2.17
C ILE A 8 -6.02 -6.02 -1.79
N SER A 9 -7.14 -5.66 -2.42
CA SER A 9 -8.36 -6.45 -2.47
C SER A 9 -8.78 -6.58 -3.93
N GLY A 10 -8.83 -7.80 -4.46
CA GLY A 10 -9.06 -8.07 -5.88
C GLY A 10 -8.34 -9.32 -6.36
N SER A 11 -8.33 -9.55 -7.68
CA SER A 11 -7.69 -10.72 -8.28
C SER A 11 -6.21 -10.52 -8.64
N ALA A 12 -5.72 -9.27 -8.63
CA ALA A 12 -4.31 -9.01 -8.89
C ALA A 12 -3.40 -9.56 -7.77
N SER A 13 -2.10 -9.57 -8.05
CA SER A 13 -1.05 -9.85 -7.08
C SER A 13 -0.24 -8.58 -6.81
N LEU A 14 0.16 -8.41 -5.56
CA LEU A 14 0.90 -7.24 -5.10
C LEU A 14 2.38 -7.62 -4.86
N ARG A 15 3.28 -6.88 -5.49
CA ARG A 15 4.71 -6.86 -5.15
C ARG A 15 5.07 -5.52 -4.54
N VAL A 16 5.60 -5.52 -3.33
CA VAL A 16 6.04 -4.31 -2.63
C VAL A 16 7.55 -4.35 -2.46
N SER A 17 8.25 -3.30 -2.89
CA SER A 17 9.64 -3.10 -2.50
C SER A 17 9.67 -2.49 -1.10
N SER A 18 10.32 -3.16 -0.13
CA SER A 18 10.42 -2.68 1.26
C SER A 18 11.10 -1.29 1.31
N PRO A 19 10.56 -0.33 2.08
CA PRO A 19 10.79 -0.34 3.53
C PRO A 19 9.52 -0.34 4.38
N SER A 20 9.60 -0.93 5.57
CA SER A 20 8.52 -0.95 6.57
C SER A 20 8.34 0.38 7.29
N SER A 21 9.39 1.21 7.41
CA SER A 21 9.29 2.61 7.86
C SER A 21 9.67 3.54 6.71
N VAL A 22 8.81 4.52 6.43
CA VAL A 22 9.06 5.54 5.41
C VAL A 22 9.41 6.84 6.11
N ARG A 23 10.64 7.32 5.93
CA ARG A 23 11.03 8.66 6.41
C ARG A 23 10.50 9.76 5.48
N PRO A 24 10.44 11.02 5.93
CA PRO A 24 10.17 12.14 5.03
C PRO A 24 11.11 12.11 3.81
N GLY A 25 10.54 12.15 2.61
CA GLY A 25 11.28 12.08 1.34
C GLY A 25 11.53 10.66 0.81
N GLU A 26 11.30 9.61 1.61
CA GLU A 26 11.33 8.23 1.13
C GLU A 26 9.98 7.83 0.50
N ALA A 27 9.98 6.76 -0.31
CA ALA A 27 8.79 6.22 -0.93
C ALA A 27 8.78 4.69 -0.91
N VAL A 28 7.58 4.11 -0.81
CA VAL A 28 7.34 2.68 -1.05
C VAL A 28 6.91 2.51 -2.49
N ARG A 29 7.57 1.63 -3.25
CA ARG A 29 7.08 1.23 -4.57
C ARG A 29 6.26 -0.05 -4.44
N ALA A 30 5.06 -0.01 -5.00
CA ALA A 30 4.18 -1.14 -5.14
C ALA A 30 3.88 -1.36 -6.62
N SER A 31 3.96 -2.60 -7.05
CA SER A 31 3.61 -3.03 -8.40
C SER A 31 2.47 -4.04 -8.30
N LEU A 32 1.42 -3.82 -9.08
CA LEU A 32 0.32 -4.76 -9.25
C LEU A 32 0.55 -5.58 -10.52
N HIS A 33 0.31 -6.88 -10.44
CA HIS A 33 0.39 -7.79 -11.58
C HIS A 33 -0.90 -8.62 -11.67
N GLY A 34 -1.52 -8.65 -12.85
CA GLY A 34 -2.78 -9.35 -13.12
C GLY A 34 -3.25 -9.05 -14.55
N GLY A 35 -4.33 -9.69 -14.99
CA GLY A 35 -4.85 -9.51 -16.35
C GLY A 35 -5.33 -8.08 -16.63
N ASP A 36 -6.19 -7.54 -15.76
CA ASP A 36 -6.64 -6.15 -15.79
C ASP A 36 -6.90 -5.63 -14.35
N PRO A 37 -5.84 -5.30 -13.59
CA PRO A 37 -5.97 -4.89 -12.18
C PRO A 37 -6.85 -3.65 -11.98
N ALA A 38 -6.97 -2.78 -12.99
CA ALA A 38 -7.80 -1.58 -12.90
C ALA A 38 -9.30 -1.90 -12.79
N ARG A 39 -9.74 -3.07 -13.28
CA ARG A 39 -11.16 -3.44 -13.26
C ARG A 39 -11.68 -3.92 -11.92
N ASP A 40 -10.84 -4.58 -11.13
CA ASP A 40 -11.32 -5.35 -9.97
C ASP A 40 -10.41 -5.29 -8.73
N THR A 41 -9.38 -4.43 -8.75
CA THR A 41 -8.43 -4.35 -7.64
C THR A 41 -8.40 -2.97 -7.00
N LEU A 42 -8.56 -2.95 -5.68
CA LEU A 42 -8.33 -1.80 -4.81
C LEU A 42 -6.98 -1.93 -4.11
N LEU A 43 -6.19 -0.85 -4.10
CA LEU A 43 -4.99 -0.73 -3.30
C LEU A 43 -5.33 -0.01 -1.99
N VAL A 44 -4.91 -0.58 -0.86
CA VAL A 44 -5.06 0.02 0.46
C VAL A 44 -3.70 0.30 1.04
N VAL A 45 -3.45 1.58 1.33
CA VAL A 45 -2.24 2.06 2.01
C VAL A 45 -2.62 2.41 3.44
N ARG A 46 -1.88 1.88 4.42
CA ARG A 46 -2.06 2.19 5.85
C ARG A 46 -0.76 2.71 6.43
N TRP A 47 -0.81 3.83 7.14
CA TRP A 47 0.32 4.39 7.87
C TRP A 47 0.03 4.38 9.37
N PHE A 48 0.96 3.77 10.12
CA PHE A 48 0.95 3.68 11.58
C PHE A 48 2.05 4.59 12.16
N PRO A 49 1.78 5.89 12.36
CA PRO A 49 2.67 6.78 13.09
C PRO A 49 2.93 6.29 14.54
N PRO A 50 4.03 6.74 15.18
CA PRO A 50 4.38 6.32 16.54
C PRO A 50 3.36 6.73 17.62
N ASP A 51 2.49 7.70 17.33
CA ASP A 51 1.50 8.26 18.26
C ASP A 51 0.22 7.43 18.41
N GLY A 52 0.16 6.26 17.75
CA GLY A 52 -0.97 5.34 17.84
C GLY A 52 -2.14 5.67 16.93
N ARG A 53 -2.08 6.75 16.15
CA ARG A 53 -3.05 7.02 15.08
C ARG A 53 -2.86 6.04 13.93
N GLU A 54 -3.88 5.98 13.08
CA GLU A 54 -3.82 5.28 11.81
C GLU A 54 -4.34 6.21 10.71
N TYR A 55 -3.60 6.26 9.60
CA TYR A 55 -4.05 6.88 8.36
C TYR A 55 -4.29 5.80 7.32
N LEU A 56 -5.38 5.93 6.59
CA LEU A 56 -5.78 4.99 5.56
C LEU A 56 -6.10 5.74 4.28
N TRP A 57 -5.58 5.22 3.17
CA TRP A 57 -5.92 5.67 1.83
C TRP A 57 -6.33 4.48 0.99
N GLN A 58 -7.45 4.65 0.27
CA GLN A 58 -7.87 3.72 -0.77
C GLN A 58 -7.52 4.34 -2.12
N VAL A 59 -6.94 3.53 -3.00
CA VAL A 59 -6.61 3.93 -4.36
C VAL A 59 -7.32 2.97 -5.32
N SER A 60 -8.16 3.56 -6.17
CA SER A 60 -8.78 2.93 -7.34
C SER A 60 -8.19 3.57 -8.60
N PHE A 61 -8.16 2.80 -9.70
CA PHE A 61 -7.58 3.21 -10.99
C PHE A 61 -8.68 3.40 -12.04
#